data_AF-A0A7Y9DXP0-F1
#
_entry.id   AF-A0A7Y9DXP0-F1
#
_cell.length_a   1.000
_cell.length_b   1.000
_cell.length_c   1.000
_cell.angle_alpha   90.00
_cell.angle_beta   90.00
_cell.angle_gamma   90.00
#
_symmetry.space_group_name_H-M   'P 1'
#
loop_
_entity.id
_entity.type
_entity.pdbx_description
1 polymer ?
#
loop_
_entity_poly.entity_id
_entity_poly.type
_entity_poly.pdbx_seq_one_letter_code
_entity_poly.pdbx_strand_id
1 'polypeptide(L)'
;MIRARAVLDAAAAADLRRQTRALLARSGDPIVVDLTDVRDVEPAVAPGALRDLAYEAGDADVDLRVVRGPGAPSVSRALLVDGALFELYPTLDAALRRRSDGAGSPNGR
;
A
#
# COMPACT_ATOMS: atom_id res chain seq x y z
N MET A 1 -5.75 -8.16 -0.61
CA MET A 1 -5.37 -7.34 0.56
C MET A 1 -4.33 -8.10 1.36
N ILE A 2 -3.31 -7.40 1.83
CA ILE A 2 -2.24 -7.92 2.68
C ILE A 2 -2.24 -7.11 3.97
N ARG A 3 -2.14 -7.76 5.13
CA ARG A 3 -2.06 -7.08 6.44
C ARG A 3 -0.65 -7.23 6.99
N ALA A 4 0.01 -6.11 7.27
CA ALA A 4 1.33 -6.11 7.84
C ALA A 4 1.29 -6.50 9.33
N ARG A 5 2.38 -7.10 9.81
CA ARG A 5 2.54 -7.51 11.20
C ARG A 5 2.86 -6.28 12.07
N ALA A 6 2.81 -6.45 13.39
CA ALA A 6 3.02 -5.37 14.35
C ALA A 6 4.36 -4.62 14.22
N VAL A 7 5.37 -5.26 13.63
CA VAL A 7 6.68 -4.66 13.33
C VAL A 7 7.00 -4.86 11.85
N LEU A 8 7.43 -3.81 11.17
CA LEU A 8 7.92 -3.86 9.79
C LEU A 8 9.44 -3.85 9.78
N ASP A 9 10.02 -5.04 9.93
CA ASP A 9 11.45 -5.33 9.80
C ASP A 9 11.78 -5.96 8.44
N ALA A 10 13.03 -6.34 8.21
CA ALA A 10 13.47 -7.01 6.98
C ALA A 10 12.70 -8.30 6.66
N ALA A 11 12.33 -9.09 7.68
CA ALA A 11 11.61 -10.34 7.49
C ALA A 11 10.15 -10.09 7.11
N ALA A 12 9.49 -9.15 7.78
CA ALA A 12 8.14 -8.71 7.46
C ALA A 12 8.08 -8.06 6.06
N ALA A 13 9.07 -7.25 5.69
CA ALA A 13 9.20 -6.67 4.36
C ALA A 13 9.34 -7.75 3.26
N ALA A 14 10.21 -8.74 3.48
CA ALA A 14 10.36 -9.86 2.55
C ALA A 14 9.07 -10.68 2.40
N ASP A 15 8.31 -10.85 3.49
CA ASP A 15 7.04 -11.54 3.45
C ASP A 15 5.94 -10.75 2.72
N LEU A 16 5.84 -9.44 2.98
CA LEU A 16 4.95 -8.55 2.23
C LEU A 16 5.23 -8.61 0.73
N ARG A 17 6.51 -8.58 0.34
CA ARG A 17 6.92 -8.70 -1.08
C ARG A 17 6.48 -10.00 -1.72
N ARG A 18 6.67 -11.14 -1.03
CA ARG A 18 6.19 -12.44 -1.53
C ARG A 18 4.68 -12.46 -1.70
N GLN A 19 3.93 -11.92 -0.74
CA GLN A 19 2.48 -11.86 -0.81
C GLN A 19 1.99 -10.94 -1.93
N THR A 20 2.61 -9.76 -2.11
CA THR A 20 2.27 -8.82 -3.19
C THR A 20 2.47 -9.48 -4.55
N ARG A 21 3.62 -10.10 -4.80
CA ARG A 21 3.88 -10.80 -6.08
C ARG A 21 2.88 -11.91 -6.36
N ALA A 22 2.50 -12.66 -5.33
CA ALA A 22 1.49 -13.71 -5.46
C ALA A 22 0.11 -13.14 -5.81
N LEU A 23 -0.23 -11.93 -5.35
CA LEU A 23 -1.45 -11.24 -5.72
C LEU A 23 -1.38 -10.62 -7.13
N LEU A 24 -0.26 -9.97 -7.48
CA LEU A 24 -0.03 -9.40 -8.81
C LEU A 24 -0.15 -10.48 -9.90
N ALA A 25 0.37 -11.68 -9.65
CA ALA A 25 0.27 -12.79 -10.59
C ALA A 25 -1.17 -13.33 -10.77
N ARG A 26 -2.12 -12.93 -9.91
CA ARG A 26 -3.47 -13.52 -9.83
C ARG A 26 -4.60 -12.54 -10.13
N SER A 27 -4.38 -11.23 -10.05
CA SER A 27 -5.43 -10.23 -10.29
C SER A 27 -4.87 -8.91 -10.82
N GLY A 28 -5.68 -8.18 -11.59
CA GLY A 28 -5.48 -6.78 -11.96
C GLY A 28 -6.18 -5.79 -11.02
N ASP A 29 -6.73 -6.26 -9.90
CA ASP A 29 -7.32 -5.39 -8.89
C ASP A 29 -6.24 -4.67 -8.06
N PRO A 30 -6.53 -3.47 -7.51
CA PRO A 30 -5.64 -2.77 -6.60
C PRO A 30 -5.17 -3.65 -5.44
N ILE A 31 -3.88 -3.59 -5.14
CA ILE A 31 -3.32 -4.25 -3.96
C ILE A 31 -3.39 -3.28 -2.79
N VAL A 32 -4.14 -3.68 -1.77
CA VAL A 32 -4.23 -2.96 -0.50
C VAL A 32 -3.28 -3.58 0.52
N VAL A 33 -2.35 -2.79 1.03
CA VAL A 33 -1.46 -3.11 2.15
C VAL A 33 -1.94 -2.38 3.40
N ASP A 34 -2.38 -3.12 4.40
CA ASP A 34 -2.86 -2.57 5.67
C ASP A 34 -1.75 -2.54 6.72
N LEU A 35 -1.31 -1.34 7.07
CA LEU A 35 -0.30 -1.06 8.09
C LEU A 35 -0.92 -0.61 9.43
N THR A 36 -2.25 -0.73 9.60
CA THR A 36 -2.95 -0.18 10.78
C THR A 36 -2.47 -0.78 12.10
N ASP A 37 -2.07 -2.06 12.10
CA ASP A 37 -1.54 -2.73 13.30
C ASP A 37 -0.02 -2.56 13.48
N VAL A 38 0.67 -1.94 12.53
CA VAL A 38 2.12 -1.72 12.60
C VAL A 38 2.38 -0.64 13.65
N ARG A 39 3.06 -1.04 14.73
CA ARG A 39 3.42 -0.16 15.84
C ARG A 39 4.86 0.32 15.73
N ASP A 40 5.70 -0.44 15.05
CA ASP A 40 7.11 -0.12 14.87
C ASP A 40 7.60 -0.44 13.45
N VAL A 41 8.57 0.34 12.99
CA VAL A 41 9.15 0.24 11.64
C VAL A 41 10.65 0.37 11.74
N GLU A 42 11.36 -0.52 11.06
CA GLU A 42 12.81 -0.37 10.91
C GLU A 42 13.08 0.72 9.86
N PRO A 43 13.64 1.90 10.23
CA PRO A 43 13.70 3.06 9.33
C PRO A 43 14.58 2.83 8.10
N ALA A 44 15.57 1.94 8.23
CA ALA A 44 16.47 1.57 7.13
C ALA A 44 15.81 0.62 6.11
N VAL A 45 14.71 -0.04 6.48
CA VAL A 45 14.09 -1.10 5.67
C VAL A 45 12.72 -0.67 5.13
N ALA A 46 11.87 -0.11 6.00
CA ALA A 46 10.47 0.15 5.67
C ALA A 46 10.25 1.04 4.43
N PRO A 47 10.98 2.17 4.24
CA PRO A 47 10.81 3.00 3.06
C PRO A 47 11.16 2.25 1.77
N GLY A 48 12.34 1.61 1.73
CA GLY A 48 12.80 0.85 0.57
C GLY A 48 11.90 -0.31 0.21
N ALA A 49 11.39 -1.04 1.22
CA ALA A 49 10.47 -2.14 1.00
C ALA A 49 9.15 -1.69 0.35
N LEU A 50 8.56 -0.60 0.83
CA LEU A 50 7.30 -0.08 0.29
C LEU A 50 7.49 0.53 -1.10
N ARG A 51 8.64 1.17 -1.33
CA ARG A 51 9.04 1.66 -2.65
C ARG A 51 9.17 0.52 -3.66
N ASP A 52 9.85 -0.56 -3.30
CA ASP A 52 9.99 -1.74 -4.15
C ASP A 52 8.62 -2.35 -4.49
N LEU A 53 7.69 -2.40 -3.52
CA LEU A 53 6.32 -2.85 -3.78
C LEU A 53 5.59 -1.94 -4.77
N ALA A 54 5.76 -0.63 -4.67
CA ALA A 54 5.12 0.34 -5.55
C ALA A 54 5.65 0.22 -6.99
N TYR A 55 6.96 0.04 -7.16
CA TYR A 55 7.54 -0.25 -8.47
C TYR A 55 7.02 -1.56 -9.05
N GLU A 56 7.00 -2.65 -8.28
CA GLU A 56 6.48 -3.94 -8.76
C GLU A 56 5.00 -3.87 -9.16
N ALA A 57 4.20 -3.12 -8.41
CA ALA A 57 2.79 -2.91 -8.74
C ALA A 57 2.63 -2.04 -10.00
N GLY A 58 3.41 -0.97 -10.13
CA GLY A 58 3.41 -0.10 -11.32
C GLY A 58 3.85 -0.82 -12.60
N ASP A 59 4.89 -1.67 -12.51
CA ASP A 59 5.33 -2.51 -13.64
C ASP A 59 4.25 -3.50 -14.09
N ALA A 60 3.35 -3.88 -13.19
CA ALA A 60 2.21 -4.77 -13.45
C ALA A 60 0.92 -4.02 -13.82
N ASP A 61 0.95 -2.68 -13.94
CA ASP A 61 -0.23 -1.82 -14.14
C ASP A 61 -1.31 -2.01 -13.06
N VAL A 62 -0.87 -2.20 -11.80
CA VAL A 62 -1.72 -2.40 -10.63
C VAL A 62 -1.51 -1.27 -9.63
N ASP A 63 -2.61 -0.69 -9.15
CA ASP A 63 -2.58 0.31 -8.09
C ASP A 63 -2.12 -0.30 -6.76
N LEU A 64 -1.10 0.29 -6.12
CA LEU A 64 -0.75 0.02 -4.72
C LEU A 64 -1.41 1.05 -3.80
N ARG A 65 -2.20 0.56 -2.85
CA ARG A 65 -2.89 1.38 -1.83
C ARG A 65 -2.41 0.98 -0.45
N VAL A 66 -1.95 1.95 0.32
CA VAL A 66 -1.43 1.71 1.67
C VAL A 66 -2.38 2.34 2.68
N VAL A 67 -2.93 1.51 3.57
CA VAL A 67 -3.75 1.96 4.70
C VAL A 67 -2.84 2.15 5.90
N ARG A 68 -2.97 3.31 6.57
CA ARG A 68 -2.27 3.56 7.82
C ARG A 68 -3.22 4.05 8.89
N GLY A 69 -3.05 3.52 10.11
CA GLY A 69 -3.74 4.01 11.29
C GLY A 69 -3.14 5.33 11.79
N PRO A 70 -3.94 6.22 12.42
CA PRO A 70 -3.45 7.47 12.99
C PRO A 70 -2.49 7.28 14.18
N GLY A 71 -2.47 6.08 14.78
CA GLY A 71 -1.68 5.76 15.99
C GLY A 71 -0.21 5.38 15.75
N ALA A 72 0.30 5.47 14.51
CA ALA A 72 1.65 5.01 14.16
C ALA A 72 2.53 6.16 13.62
N PRO A 73 3.09 7.02 14.50
CA PRO A 73 3.92 8.15 14.07
C PRO A 73 5.23 7.71 13.41
N SER A 74 5.81 6.58 13.85
CA SER A 74 7.02 6.00 13.24
C SER A 74 6.78 5.58 11.79
N VAL A 75 5.65 4.90 11.53
CA VAL A 75 5.20 4.54 10.17
C VAL A 75 5.01 5.80 9.34
N SER A 76 4.31 6.79 9.88
CA SER A 76 4.07 8.06 9.19
C SER A 76 5.35 8.76 8.77
N ARG A 77 6.36 8.78 9.66
CA ARG A 77 7.66 9.38 9.38
C ARG A 77 8.42 8.60 8.31
N ALA A 78 8.40 7.27 8.35
CA ALA A 78 9.03 6.43 7.34
C ALA A 78 8.40 6.61 5.94
N LEU A 79 7.07 6.75 5.88
CA LEU A 79 6.32 6.91 4.63
C LEU A 79 6.49 8.28 3.97
N LEU A 80 6.68 9.34 4.77
CA LEU A 80 6.80 10.71 4.26
C LEU A 80 8.16 11.01 3.61
N VAL A 81 9.17 10.16 3.83
CA VAL A 81 10.54 10.40 3.36
C VAL A 81 10.71 10.16 1.86
N ASP A 82 9.91 9.29 1.24
CA ASP A 82 10.26 8.72 -0.07
C ASP A 82 9.45 9.24 -1.28
N GLY A 83 8.63 10.29 -1.13
CA GLY A 83 7.86 10.87 -2.25
C GLY A 83 6.85 9.88 -2.84
N ALA A 84 5.57 9.99 -2.46
CA ALA A 84 4.58 8.93 -2.61
C ALA A 84 4.45 8.34 -4.04
N LEU A 85 5.04 7.17 -4.25
CA LEU A 85 4.81 6.28 -5.41
C LEU A 85 3.53 5.44 -5.27
N PHE A 86 2.79 5.64 -4.19
CA PHE A 86 1.58 4.89 -3.82
C PHE A 86 0.60 5.78 -3.07
N GLU A 87 -0.69 5.44 -3.12
CA GLU A 87 -1.73 6.22 -2.48
C GLU A 87 -1.86 5.85 -0.98
N LEU A 88 -1.88 6.87 -0.11
CA LEU A 88 -2.07 6.72 1.34
C LEU A 88 -3.52 6.92 1.73
N TYR A 89 -4.08 5.95 2.45
CA TYR A 89 -5.45 5.97 2.94
C TYR A 89 -5.51 5.94 4.47
N PRO A 90 -6.43 6.69 5.10
CA PRO A 90 -6.58 6.70 6.55
C PRO A 90 -7.32 5.48 7.09
N THR A 91 -8.09 4.77 6.26
CA THR A 91 -8.88 3.60 6.65
C THR A 91 -8.90 2.56 5.54
N LEU A 92 -9.14 1.30 5.93
CA LEU A 92 -9.28 0.20 4.99
C LEU A 92 -10.46 0.40 4.05
N ASP A 93 -11.60 0.87 4.56
CA ASP A 93 -12.77 1.21 3.75
C ASP A 93 -12.45 2.24 2.67
N ALA A 94 -11.65 3.27 2.99
CA ALA A 94 -11.28 4.28 2.01
C ALA A 94 -10.39 3.69 0.90
N ALA A 95 -9.46 2.78 1.25
CA ALA A 95 -8.61 2.10 0.28
C ALA A 95 -9.36 1.09 -0.58
N LEU A 96 -10.40 0.43 -0.04
CA LEU A 96 -11.21 -0.55 -0.77
C LEU A 96 -12.28 0.09 -1.66
N ARG A 97 -12.65 1.34 -1.42
CA ARG A 97 -13.50 2.07 -2.38
C ARG A 97 -12.77 2.12 -3.71
N ARG A 98 -13.31 1.39 -4.69
CA ARG A 98 -12.96 1.60 -6.10
C ARG A 98 -13.17 3.09 -6.38
N ARG A 99 -12.24 3.77 -7.07
CA ARG A 99 -12.61 5.08 -7.63
C ARG A 99 -13.84 4.81 -8.49
N SER A 100 -15.00 5.28 -8.04
CA SER A 100 -16.21 5.29 -8.86
C SER A 100 -16.13 6.36 -9.95
N ASP A 101 -15.04 7.11 -10.01
CA ASP A 101 -14.88 8.25 -10.92
C ASP A 101 -14.06 7.85 -12.14
N GLY A 102 -14.77 7.29 -13.12
CA GLY A 102 -14.26 7.00 -14.45
C GLY A 102 -15.31 6.59 -15.48
N ALA A 103 -16.58 6.48 -15.12
CA ALA A 103 -17.66 6.17 -16.06
C ALA A 103 -18.92 6.95 -15.71
N GLY A 104 -18.99 8.20 -16.17
CA GLY A 104 -20.15 9.04 -15.93
C GLY A 104 -19.99 10.49 -16.33
N SER A 105 -19.43 10.79 -17.51
CA SER A 105 -19.94 11.96 -18.23
C SER A 105 -21.23 11.50 -18.92
N PRO A 106 -22.43 11.87 -18.43
CA PRO A 106 -23.60 11.79 -19.26
C PRO A 106 -23.44 12.84 -20.35
N ASN A 107 -23.02 12.39 -21.52
CA ASN A 107 -23.30 13.12 -22.74
C ASN A 107 -24.83 13.18 -22.86
N GLY A 108 -25.41 14.36 -22.66
CA GLY A 108 -26.86 14.45 -22.51
C GLY A 108 -27.43 15.86 -22.38
N ARG A 109 -27.12 16.73 -23.34
CA ARG A 109 -28.05 17.53 -24.16
C ARG A 109 -27.47 18.89 -24.54
#